data_AF-A0A0C4FCB6-F1
#
_entry.id   AF-A0A0C4FCB6-F1
#
_cell.length_a   1.000
_cell.length_b   1.000
_cell.length_c   1.000
_cell.angle_alpha   90.00
_cell.angle_beta   90.00
_cell.angle_gamma   90.00
#
_symmetry.space_group_name_H-M   'P 1'
#
loop_
_entity.id
_entity.type
_entity.pdbx_description
1 polymer ?
#
loop_
_entity_poly.entity_id
_entity_poly.type
_entity_poly.pdbx_seq_one_letter_code
_entity_poly.pdbx_strand_id
1 'polypeptide(L)'
;MARSKRKRIVQSLASSEAADIEVADIEVAESAPNSQKEVATPSAPQKAPTENQVLDLTTDSNQAKKKRKATSNIWAHFKKKGQANDVKAICVYCKAQLDGKSSNGTKHLWRHLERCSSYATSSKQSLLKLADGLLLSTTWTFSPEKSRDLLMQMIIAHEHPFTLVKQPLFRAFVNLLQPRFKLLSRGTAKTEIINLYNSMKAQIMMEIQDINRIALTTDVWTSSNQTPFMVITSHFIDSDWNLKKRILSFKHFPTPHTGLAIAEQLLTTIAEWKIYNKVSFITVDNALANDVGLARVCSVLKDRSSAPPEMNGKFFHVCCAAHVINLIVKDGLKHVLGSIDKIRDAV
;
A
#
# COMPACT_ATOMS: atom_id res chain seq x y z
N MET A 1 -42.71 8.89 16.60
CA MET A 1 -41.86 9.32 17.75
C MET A 1 -41.24 8.16 18.54
N ALA A 2 -40.00 7.82 18.18
CA ALA A 2 -38.96 7.27 19.06
C ALA A 2 -37.64 7.53 18.33
N ARG A 3 -37.40 8.82 18.04
CA ARG A 3 -36.23 9.27 17.25
C ARG A 3 -35.60 10.56 17.80
N SER A 4 -36.01 11.02 18.98
CA SER A 4 -35.57 12.33 19.51
C SER A 4 -34.41 12.30 20.51
N LYS A 5 -33.95 11.12 21.00
CA LYS A 5 -32.89 11.07 22.03
C LYS A 5 -31.49 10.63 21.57
N ARG A 6 -31.25 10.37 20.28
CA ARG A 6 -29.89 10.13 19.75
C ARG A 6 -29.22 11.33 19.09
N LYS A 7 -29.90 12.48 18.98
CA LYS A 7 -29.31 13.71 18.42
C LYS A 7 -28.60 14.60 19.45
N ARG A 8 -28.78 14.41 20.75
CA ARG A 8 -28.24 15.34 21.77
C ARG A 8 -26.84 15.03 22.32
N ILE A 9 -26.22 13.91 21.96
CA ILE A 9 -24.87 13.56 22.45
C ILE A 9 -23.77 13.81 21.41
N VAL A 10 -24.12 13.94 20.12
CA VAL A 10 -23.13 14.23 19.05
C VAL A 10 -23.07 15.74 18.73
N GLN A 11 -23.92 16.56 19.36
CA GLN A 11 -24.07 17.98 19.03
C GLN A 11 -23.47 18.94 20.09
N SER A 12 -22.76 18.44 21.10
CA SER A 12 -22.09 19.28 22.12
C SER A 12 -20.55 19.25 22.05
N LEU A 13 -19.97 18.68 21.00
CA LEU A 13 -18.51 18.67 20.76
C LEU A 13 -18.11 19.33 19.43
N ALA A 14 -19.06 19.97 18.74
CA ALA A 14 -18.82 20.70 17.51
C ALA A 14 -19.23 22.17 17.71
N SER A 15 -18.67 22.83 18.72
CA SER A 15 -18.85 24.26 18.97
C SER A 15 -17.66 24.82 19.73
N SER A 16 -16.50 24.89 19.09
CA SER A 16 -15.51 25.94 19.34
C SER A 16 -14.44 25.91 18.24
N GLU A 17 -14.28 27.05 17.57
CA GLU A 17 -13.15 27.44 16.72
C GLU A 17 -13.02 26.77 15.35
N ALA A 18 -13.91 27.13 14.44
CA ALA A 18 -13.50 27.37 13.05
C ALA A 18 -13.27 28.87 12.92
N ALA A 19 -12.02 29.31 13.15
CA ALA A 19 -11.57 30.62 12.70
C ALA A 19 -11.30 30.49 11.19
N ASP A 20 -11.97 31.32 10.40
CA ASP A 20 -11.71 31.48 8.98
C ASP A 20 -10.26 31.92 8.78
N ILE A 21 -9.45 31.06 8.14
CA ILE A 21 -8.13 31.45 7.64
C ILE A 21 -8.34 31.89 6.19
N GLU A 22 -8.42 33.20 5.99
CA GLU A 22 -8.32 33.82 4.67
C GLU A 22 -6.95 33.49 4.06
N VAL A 23 -6.96 32.82 2.91
CA VAL A 23 -5.75 32.57 2.12
C VAL A 23 -5.48 33.79 1.25
N ALA A 24 -4.80 34.77 1.82
CA ALA A 24 -4.12 35.83 1.07
C ALA A 24 -2.62 35.56 1.07
N ASP A 25 -2.04 35.58 -0.13
CA ASP A 25 -0.63 35.71 -0.47
C ASP A 25 0.34 34.58 -0.08
N ILE A 26 0.48 33.62 -0.99
CA ILE A 26 1.74 32.88 -1.17
C ILE A 26 2.25 33.19 -2.58
N GLU A 27 3.06 34.24 -2.69
CA GLU A 27 3.88 34.51 -3.87
C GLU A 27 4.94 33.40 -4.03
N VAL A 28 4.96 32.75 -5.18
CA VAL A 28 6.04 31.82 -5.56
C VAL A 28 6.95 32.56 -6.54
N ALA A 29 8.14 32.91 -6.07
CA ALA A 29 9.17 33.55 -6.88
C ALA A 29 9.68 32.60 -7.98
N GLU A 30 9.60 33.05 -9.23
CA GLU A 30 10.30 32.48 -10.37
C GLU A 30 11.80 32.82 -10.30
N SER A 31 12.67 31.88 -10.65
CA SER A 31 13.97 32.22 -11.22
C SER A 31 14.41 31.17 -12.24
N ALA A 32 14.79 31.67 -13.40
CA ALA A 32 15.56 30.99 -14.43
C ALA A 32 16.86 31.81 -14.68
N PRO A 33 17.75 31.43 -15.60
CA PRO A 33 18.94 30.60 -15.37
C PRO A 33 20.26 31.32 -15.71
N ASN A 34 21.42 30.95 -15.13
CA ASN A 34 22.68 30.87 -15.93
C ASN A 34 23.94 30.33 -15.21
N SER A 35 24.72 29.56 -15.99
CA SER A 35 26.17 29.64 -16.22
C SER A 35 27.27 29.19 -15.22
N GLN A 36 28.39 28.81 -15.86
CA GLN A 36 29.55 28.04 -15.44
C GLN A 36 30.70 28.83 -14.75
N LYS A 37 31.60 28.04 -14.11
CA LYS A 37 33.03 28.28 -13.72
C LYS A 37 33.27 29.28 -12.57
N GLU A 38 34.24 29.12 -11.65
CA GLU A 38 35.61 28.59 -11.76
C GLU A 38 36.20 28.22 -10.37
N VAL A 39 37.40 27.63 -10.39
CA VAL A 39 38.11 26.91 -9.31
C VAL A 39 38.89 27.83 -8.34
N ALA A 40 38.95 27.49 -7.05
CA ALA A 40 40.06 27.89 -6.17
C ALA A 40 40.33 26.85 -5.04
N THR A 41 41.62 26.61 -4.80
CA THR A 41 42.25 25.62 -3.92
C THR A 41 42.12 25.94 -2.42
N PRO A 42 41.96 24.97 -1.50
CA PRO A 42 42.13 25.20 -0.07
C PRO A 42 43.49 24.73 0.50
N SER A 43 43.96 25.51 1.46
CA SER A 43 45.15 25.35 2.30
C SER A 43 45.08 24.16 3.28
N ALA A 44 46.25 23.84 3.84
CA ALA A 44 46.62 22.66 4.64
C ALA A 44 45.72 22.31 5.87
N PRO A 45 45.66 21.02 6.27
CA PRO A 45 45.02 20.60 7.51
C PRO A 45 45.99 20.45 8.70
N GLN A 46 45.54 20.95 9.85
CA GLN A 46 46.06 20.67 11.19
C GLN A 46 45.50 19.37 11.78
N LYS A 47 46.21 18.87 12.81
CA LYS A 47 46.04 17.62 13.59
C LYS A 47 44.73 17.49 14.37
N ALA A 48 44.33 16.25 14.66
CA ALA A 48 43.83 15.72 15.96
C ALA A 48 43.61 14.17 15.83
N PRO A 49 43.11 13.44 16.83
CA PRO A 49 43.75 13.08 18.11
C PRO A 49 43.74 11.55 18.38
N THR A 50 44.33 11.21 19.52
CA THR A 50 44.61 9.92 20.18
C THR A 50 43.38 9.19 20.72
N GLU A 51 43.39 7.84 20.77
CA GLU A 51 42.82 7.00 21.86
C GLU A 51 43.30 5.53 21.71
N ASN A 52 44.13 5.05 22.64
CA ASN A 52 43.85 4.12 23.75
C ASN A 52 43.53 2.67 23.34
N GLN A 53 44.46 1.75 23.60
CA GLN A 53 44.12 0.38 24.00
C GLN A 53 44.98 -0.10 25.17
N VAL A 54 44.27 -0.85 26.00
CA VAL A 54 44.54 -1.33 27.35
C VAL A 54 45.65 -2.39 27.36
N LEU A 55 46.41 -2.40 28.45
CA LEU A 55 47.43 -3.38 28.82
C LEU A 55 46.79 -4.70 29.27
N ASP A 56 47.38 -5.83 28.88
CA ASP A 56 47.56 -6.92 29.85
C ASP A 56 48.86 -7.68 29.60
N LEU A 57 49.49 -8.08 30.71
CA LEU A 57 50.85 -8.60 30.86
C LEU A 57 50.79 -10.08 31.25
N THR A 58 51.59 -10.93 30.60
CA THR A 58 52.30 -12.01 31.30
C THR A 58 53.66 -12.29 30.64
N THR A 59 54.68 -12.35 31.48
CA THR A 59 56.12 -12.57 31.26
C THR A 59 56.48 -14.00 30.83
N ASP A 60 57.48 -14.18 29.96
CA ASP A 60 58.76 -14.83 30.33
C ASP A 60 59.86 -14.68 29.24
N SER A 61 61.08 -15.04 29.62
CA SER A 61 62.40 -14.52 29.23
C SER A 61 63.07 -15.19 28.02
N ASN A 62 63.71 -14.43 27.11
CA ASN A 62 65.06 -14.77 26.57
C ASN A 62 65.68 -13.68 25.65
N GLN A 63 67.00 -13.51 25.78
CA GLN A 63 67.80 -12.44 25.19
C GLN A 63 67.96 -12.55 23.66
N ALA A 64 67.57 -11.50 22.94
CA ALA A 64 68.01 -11.25 21.56
C ALA A 64 68.23 -9.74 21.34
N LYS A 65 69.35 -9.39 20.69
CA LYS A 65 69.81 -8.01 20.42
C LYS A 65 68.65 -7.10 19.94
N LYS A 66 68.32 -6.06 20.72
CA LYS A 66 67.22 -5.12 20.45
C LYS A 66 67.40 -4.43 19.08
N LYS A 67 66.63 -4.83 18.07
CA LYS A 67 66.46 -4.07 16.83
C LYS A 67 65.80 -2.74 17.18
N ARG A 68 66.43 -1.61 16.83
CA ARG A 68 65.83 -0.27 17.00
C ARG A 68 64.48 -0.25 16.29
N LYS A 69 63.42 0.15 17.01
CA LYS A 69 62.09 0.36 16.43
C LYS A 69 62.22 1.42 15.32
N ALA A 70 61.62 1.15 14.17
CA ALA A 70 61.61 2.12 13.08
C ALA A 70 60.73 3.31 13.49
N THR A 71 61.27 4.52 13.46
CA THR A 71 60.65 5.73 14.03
C THR A 71 59.73 6.48 13.05
N SER A 72 59.62 6.04 11.79
CA SER A 72 58.86 6.75 10.77
C SER A 72 57.53 6.05 10.42
N ASN A 73 56.45 6.83 10.36
CA ASN A 73 55.09 6.35 10.04
C ASN A 73 54.97 5.70 8.65
N ILE A 74 55.94 5.92 7.76
CA ILE A 74 55.97 5.33 6.41
C ILE A 74 55.97 3.79 6.44
N TRP A 75 56.48 3.17 7.50
CA TRP A 75 56.51 1.71 7.60
C TRP A 75 55.13 1.06 7.78
N ALA A 76 54.07 1.83 8.05
CA ALA A 76 52.70 1.33 7.99
C ALA A 76 52.29 0.90 6.56
N HIS A 77 52.95 1.46 5.53
CA HIS A 77 52.63 1.24 4.12
C HIS A 77 53.63 0.31 3.40
N PHE A 78 54.65 -0.20 4.10
CA PHE A 78 55.72 -1.02 3.52
C PHE A 78 56.10 -2.22 4.39
N LYS A 79 56.22 -3.41 3.79
CA LYS A 79 56.71 -4.62 4.46
C LYS A 79 58.21 -4.79 4.24
N LYS A 80 58.99 -4.98 5.32
CA LYS A 80 60.44 -5.28 5.22
C LYS A 80 60.67 -6.76 4.94
N LYS A 81 61.53 -7.09 3.98
CA LYS A 81 61.98 -8.46 3.70
C LYS A 81 63.51 -8.47 3.52
N GLY A 82 64.22 -9.33 4.26
CA GLY A 82 65.68 -9.52 4.17
C GLY A 82 66.42 -9.54 5.52
N GLN A 83 67.59 -10.19 5.58
CA GLN A 83 68.51 -10.18 6.73
C GLN A 83 69.82 -9.43 6.41
N ALA A 84 70.31 -8.75 7.45
CA ALA A 84 71.60 -8.09 7.67
C ALA A 84 72.16 -7.11 6.60
N ASN A 85 72.20 -7.43 5.31
CA ASN A 85 72.89 -6.61 4.31
C ASN A 85 72.06 -6.17 3.09
N ASP A 86 70.89 -6.77 2.85
CA ASP A 86 69.94 -6.37 1.78
C ASP A 86 68.49 -6.36 2.31
N VAL A 87 68.19 -5.39 3.17
CA VAL A 87 66.82 -5.14 3.60
C VAL A 87 66.09 -4.44 2.46
N LYS A 88 65.08 -5.09 1.88
CA LYS A 88 64.17 -4.47 0.89
C LYS A 88 62.84 -4.09 1.54
N ALA A 89 62.34 -2.90 1.22
CA ALA A 89 61.02 -2.40 1.57
C ALA A 89 60.06 -2.66 0.41
N ILE A 90 59.03 -3.46 0.65
CA ILE A 90 58.02 -3.82 -0.35
C ILE A 90 56.77 -2.97 -0.10
N CYS A 91 56.36 -2.17 -1.08
CA CYS A 91 55.13 -1.39 -1.00
C CYS A 91 53.91 -2.31 -0.89
N VAL A 92 53.01 -2.07 0.06
CA VAL A 92 51.82 -2.92 0.25
C VAL A 92 50.83 -2.82 -0.92
N TYR A 93 50.81 -1.68 -1.63
CA TYR A 93 49.81 -1.38 -2.65
C TYR A 93 50.23 -1.81 -4.06
N CYS A 94 51.44 -1.45 -4.50
CA CYS A 94 51.94 -1.79 -5.84
C CYS A 94 52.98 -2.92 -5.84
N LYS A 95 53.34 -3.46 -4.66
CA LYS A 95 54.33 -4.54 -4.49
C LYS A 95 55.75 -4.20 -5.00
N ALA A 96 56.04 -2.95 -5.35
CA ALA A 96 57.37 -2.51 -5.76
C ALA A 96 58.40 -2.71 -4.63
N GLN A 97 59.60 -3.17 -4.99
CA GLN A 97 60.71 -3.40 -4.06
C GLN A 97 61.66 -2.20 -4.08
N LEU A 98 61.89 -1.60 -2.91
CA LEU A 98 62.81 -0.48 -2.72
C LEU A 98 63.85 -0.83 -1.66
N ASP A 99 64.96 -0.09 -1.60
CA ASP A 99 65.95 -0.30 -0.55
C ASP A 99 65.41 0.12 0.81
N GLY A 100 65.54 -0.77 1.80
CA GLY A 100 65.13 -0.60 3.19
C GLY A 100 66.32 -0.54 4.15
N LYS A 101 67.55 -0.34 3.64
CA LYS A 101 68.75 -0.16 4.46
C LYS A 101 68.60 1.09 5.33
N SER A 102 68.98 0.99 6.60
CA SER A 102 68.87 2.12 7.55
C SER A 102 69.74 3.32 7.17
N SER A 103 70.73 3.15 6.29
CA SER A 103 71.59 4.20 5.75
C SER A 103 70.88 5.13 4.75
N ASN A 104 69.86 4.64 4.03
CA ASN A 104 69.32 5.33 2.86
C ASN A 104 68.16 6.30 3.19
N GLY A 105 67.89 6.53 4.48
CA GLY A 105 66.79 7.37 4.94
C GLY A 105 65.41 6.84 4.53
N THR A 106 64.36 7.64 4.73
CA THR A 106 62.96 7.25 4.42
C THR A 106 62.29 8.11 3.35
N LYS A 107 63.01 9.11 2.80
CA LYS A 107 62.46 10.08 1.84
C LYS A 107 62.08 9.46 0.49
N HIS A 108 62.82 8.45 0.03
CA HIS A 108 62.49 7.75 -1.22
C HIS A 108 61.23 6.89 -1.10
N LEU A 109 60.96 6.33 0.09
CA LEU A 109 59.73 5.60 0.37
C LEU A 109 58.50 6.52 0.36
N TRP A 110 58.62 7.73 0.93
CA TRP A 110 57.58 8.76 0.85
C TRP A 110 57.30 9.19 -0.59
N ARG A 111 58.36 9.50 -1.35
CA ARG A 111 58.25 9.89 -2.76
C ARG A 111 57.61 8.79 -3.62
N HIS A 112 57.87 7.53 -3.30
CA HIS A 112 57.19 6.41 -3.93
C HIS A 112 55.70 6.34 -3.57
N LEU A 113 55.35 6.49 -2.28
CA LEU A 113 53.97 6.44 -1.82
C LEU A 113 53.12 7.55 -2.47
N GLU A 114 53.67 8.77 -2.60
CA GLU A 114 53.02 9.91 -3.26
C GLU A 114 52.76 9.66 -4.77
N ARG A 115 53.63 8.90 -5.43
CA ARG A 115 53.51 8.56 -6.87
C ARG A 115 52.87 7.21 -7.13
N CYS A 116 52.50 6.47 -6.08
CA CYS A 116 51.92 5.14 -6.21
C CYS A 116 50.45 5.25 -6.63
N SER A 117 50.16 4.96 -7.90
CA SER A 117 48.80 4.95 -8.44
C SER A 117 47.86 4.04 -7.63
N SER A 118 48.33 2.87 -7.22
CA SER A 118 47.56 1.91 -6.41
C SER A 118 47.21 2.42 -5.00
N TYR A 119 48.05 3.28 -4.41
CA TYR A 119 47.75 3.93 -3.12
C TYR A 119 46.69 5.03 -3.27
N ALA A 120 46.80 5.83 -4.33
CA ALA A 120 45.80 6.85 -4.67
C ALA A 120 44.41 6.25 -4.94
N THR A 121 44.33 5.06 -5.56
CA THR A 121 43.05 4.37 -5.78
C THR A 121 42.52 3.71 -4.50
N SER A 122 43.39 3.13 -3.67
CA SER A 122 42.98 2.49 -2.41
C SER A 122 42.41 3.48 -1.40
N SER A 123 42.97 4.69 -1.29
CA SER A 123 42.46 5.73 -0.39
C SER A 123 41.08 6.25 -0.80
N LYS A 124 40.82 6.34 -2.11
CA LYS A 124 39.52 6.73 -2.67
C LYS A 124 38.45 5.64 -2.50
N GLN A 125 38.83 4.36 -2.57
CA GLN A 125 37.90 3.24 -2.32
C GLN A 125 37.49 3.10 -0.85
N SER A 126 38.37 3.44 0.09
CA SER A 126 38.02 3.44 1.53
C SER A 126 36.99 4.51 1.90
N LEU A 127 36.91 5.62 1.16
CA LEU A 127 35.92 6.67 1.38
C LEU A 127 34.51 6.26 0.90
N LEU A 128 34.43 5.40 -0.13
CA LEU A 128 33.18 4.79 -0.59
C LEU A 128 32.69 3.70 0.39
N LYS A 129 33.60 2.96 1.04
CA LYS A 129 33.23 1.92 2.02
C LYS A 129 32.75 2.45 3.37
N LEU A 130 33.08 3.70 3.73
CA LEU A 130 32.50 4.33 4.92
C LEU A 130 31.04 4.76 4.71
N ALA A 131 30.62 4.96 3.46
CA ALA A 131 29.20 5.17 3.15
C ALA A 131 28.40 3.85 3.26
N ASP A 132 28.99 2.72 2.85
CA ASP A 132 28.34 1.40 2.94
C ASP A 132 28.25 0.86 4.38
N GLY A 133 29.20 1.19 5.26
CA GLY A 133 29.23 0.66 6.64
C GLY A 133 28.22 1.30 7.61
N LEU A 134 27.71 2.49 7.30
CA LEU A 134 26.66 3.19 8.06
C LEU A 134 25.28 3.11 7.39
N LEU A 135 25.22 2.65 6.14
CA LEU A 135 23.98 2.42 5.39
C LEU A 135 23.56 0.96 5.46
N LEU A 136 23.20 0.51 6.66
CA LEU A 136 22.17 -0.52 6.81
C LEU A 136 20.77 0.11 6.66
N SER A 137 20.68 1.15 5.82
CA SER A 137 19.44 1.78 5.39
C SER A 137 19.22 1.27 3.98
N THR A 138 18.25 0.38 3.82
CA THR A 138 17.63 0.11 2.52
C THR A 138 17.41 1.46 1.83
N THR A 139 18.19 1.78 0.80
CA THR A 139 18.09 3.06 0.10
C THR A 139 16.63 3.22 -0.34
N TRP A 140 15.90 4.13 0.31
CA TRP A 140 14.49 4.33 0.00
C TRP A 140 14.39 4.79 -1.45
N THR A 141 13.68 4.00 -2.27
CA THR A 141 13.46 4.31 -3.68
C THR A 141 12.02 4.73 -3.88
N PHE A 142 11.84 5.94 -4.41
CA PHE A 142 10.52 6.45 -4.74
C PHE A 142 9.95 5.71 -5.97
N SER A 143 8.77 5.11 -5.82
CA SER A 143 8.02 4.51 -6.92
C SER A 143 6.72 5.29 -7.16
N PRO A 144 6.60 6.01 -8.29
CA PRO A 144 5.37 6.73 -8.64
C PRO A 144 4.15 5.81 -8.76
N GLU A 145 4.34 4.57 -9.20
CA GLU A 145 3.26 3.60 -9.39
C GLU A 145 2.67 3.18 -8.04
N LYS A 146 3.52 2.76 -7.09
CA LYS A 146 3.05 2.39 -5.73
C LYS A 146 2.35 3.54 -5.03
N SER A 147 2.83 4.78 -5.21
CA SER A 147 2.17 5.97 -4.66
C SER A 147 0.81 6.23 -5.32
N ARG A 148 0.64 5.96 -6.62
CA ARG A 148 -0.66 6.04 -7.30
C ARG A 148 -1.61 4.97 -6.78
N ASP A 149 -1.14 3.74 -6.65
CA ASP A 149 -1.96 2.62 -6.17
C ASP A 149 -2.48 2.88 -4.75
N LEU A 150 -1.59 3.34 -3.86
CA LEU A 150 -1.98 3.73 -2.50
C LEU A 150 -2.94 4.91 -2.48
N LEU A 151 -2.76 5.90 -3.37
CA LEU A 151 -3.71 7.01 -3.50
C LEU A 151 -5.09 6.52 -3.95
N MET A 152 -5.17 5.57 -4.90
CA MET A 152 -6.44 4.98 -5.32
C MET A 152 -7.08 4.18 -4.21
N GLN A 153 -6.30 3.36 -3.50
CA GLN A 153 -6.78 2.60 -2.33
C GLN A 153 -7.29 3.52 -1.22
N MET A 154 -6.61 4.62 -0.95
CA MET A 154 -7.03 5.64 0.01
C MET A 154 -8.37 6.28 -0.39
N ILE A 155 -8.53 6.62 -1.68
CA ILE A 155 -9.79 7.17 -2.20
C ILE A 155 -10.94 6.17 -1.99
N ILE A 156 -10.71 4.89 -2.24
CA ILE A 156 -11.72 3.83 -2.09
C ILE A 156 -12.02 3.56 -0.61
N ALA A 157 -11.00 3.32 0.21
CA ALA A 157 -11.13 2.92 1.61
C ALA A 157 -11.74 4.00 2.50
N HIS A 158 -11.53 5.27 2.17
CA HIS A 158 -12.08 6.42 2.90
C HIS A 158 -13.24 7.09 2.17
N GLU A 159 -13.78 6.48 1.12
CA GLU A 159 -14.95 6.96 0.36
C GLU A 159 -14.80 8.41 -0.11
N HIS A 160 -13.57 8.83 -0.43
CA HIS A 160 -13.31 10.20 -0.84
C HIS A 160 -13.81 10.46 -2.26
N PRO A 161 -14.32 11.67 -2.55
CA PRO A 161 -14.69 12.02 -3.90
C PRO A 161 -13.44 12.06 -4.79
N PHE A 162 -13.59 11.70 -6.08
CA PHE A 162 -12.49 11.80 -7.06
C PHE A 162 -11.97 13.23 -7.27
N THR A 163 -12.65 14.23 -6.72
CA THR A 163 -12.20 15.63 -6.70
C THR A 163 -11.06 15.89 -5.71
N LEU A 164 -10.75 14.95 -4.80
CA LEU A 164 -9.65 15.06 -3.84
C LEU A 164 -8.32 15.42 -4.54
N VAL A 165 -8.00 14.76 -5.66
CA VAL A 165 -6.77 15.00 -6.43
C VAL A 165 -6.68 16.38 -7.10
N LYS A 166 -7.80 17.13 -7.13
CA LYS A 166 -7.86 18.51 -7.63
C LYS A 166 -7.76 19.56 -6.52
N GLN A 167 -7.93 19.20 -5.25
CA GLN A 167 -7.95 20.19 -4.17
C GLN A 167 -6.59 20.90 -4.06
N PRO A 168 -6.56 22.25 -4.03
CA PRO A 168 -5.31 23.02 -4.06
C PRO A 168 -4.36 22.66 -2.91
N LEU A 169 -4.88 22.60 -1.68
CA LEU A 169 -4.08 22.26 -0.49
C LEU A 169 -3.54 20.83 -0.54
N PHE A 170 -4.34 19.88 -1.02
CA PHE A 170 -3.88 18.49 -1.20
C PHE A 170 -2.75 18.41 -2.23
N ARG A 171 -2.85 19.15 -3.34
CA ARG A 171 -1.79 19.24 -4.34
C ARG A 171 -0.52 19.87 -3.78
N ALA A 172 -0.65 20.96 -3.03
CA ALA A 172 0.48 21.62 -2.36
C ALA A 172 1.17 20.69 -1.35
N PHE A 173 0.38 19.99 -0.52
CA PHE A 173 0.86 19.02 0.45
C PHE A 173 1.66 17.88 -0.21
N VAL A 174 1.10 17.26 -1.26
CA VAL A 174 1.78 16.17 -1.97
C VAL A 174 3.03 16.66 -2.70
N ASN A 175 3.00 17.85 -3.30
CA ASN A 175 4.17 18.45 -3.94
C ASN A 175 5.29 18.74 -2.92
N LEU A 176 4.95 19.16 -1.70
CA LEU A 176 5.92 19.36 -0.63
C LEU A 176 6.57 18.05 -0.18
N LEU A 177 5.78 16.97 -0.06
CA LEU A 177 6.28 15.65 0.32
C LEU A 177 7.17 15.00 -0.76
N GLN A 178 6.75 15.08 -2.02
CA GLN A 178 7.49 14.49 -3.14
C GLN A 178 7.22 15.26 -4.45
N PRO A 179 8.07 16.24 -4.81
CA PRO A 179 7.89 17.06 -6.00
C PRO A 179 7.89 16.28 -7.32
N ARG A 180 8.52 15.10 -7.35
CA ARG A 180 8.56 14.25 -8.56
C ARG A 180 7.26 13.49 -8.79
N PHE A 181 6.35 13.45 -7.83
CA PHE A 181 5.07 12.78 -7.97
C PHE A 181 4.06 13.67 -8.68
N LYS A 182 3.81 13.37 -9.96
CA LYS A 182 2.74 14.02 -10.71
C LYS A 182 1.39 13.44 -10.31
N LEU A 183 0.60 14.23 -9.56
CA LEU A 183 -0.77 13.91 -9.20
C LEU A 183 -1.65 13.71 -10.44
N LEU A 184 -2.53 12.72 -10.36
CA LEU A 184 -3.44 12.34 -11.44
C LEU A 184 -4.55 13.36 -11.63
N SER A 185 -5.10 13.41 -12.84
CA SER A 185 -6.35 14.13 -13.08
C SER A 185 -7.54 13.35 -12.49
N ARG A 186 -8.66 14.03 -12.25
CA ARG A 186 -9.93 13.36 -11.86
C ARG A 186 -10.33 12.26 -12.85
N GLY A 187 -10.16 12.51 -14.15
CA GLY A 187 -10.50 11.55 -15.20
C GLY A 187 -9.61 10.31 -15.12
N THR A 188 -8.30 10.51 -14.98
CA THR A 188 -7.33 9.43 -14.84
C THR A 188 -7.58 8.62 -13.58
N ALA A 189 -7.80 9.26 -12.43
CA ALA A 189 -8.11 8.57 -11.17
C ALA A 189 -9.38 7.68 -11.30
N LYS A 190 -10.42 8.17 -11.98
CA LYS A 190 -11.62 7.38 -12.28
C LYS A 190 -11.28 6.16 -13.16
N THR A 191 -10.49 6.34 -14.22
CA THR A 191 -10.10 5.25 -15.12
C THR A 191 -9.27 4.20 -14.38
N GLU A 192 -8.29 4.61 -13.57
CA GLU A 192 -7.46 3.71 -12.76
C GLU A 192 -8.31 2.87 -11.80
N ILE A 193 -9.27 3.49 -11.11
CA ILE A 193 -10.18 2.77 -10.19
C ILE A 193 -11.07 1.78 -10.95
N ILE A 194 -11.54 2.12 -12.14
CA ILE A 194 -12.31 1.19 -12.99
C ILE A 194 -11.43 0.02 -13.45
N ASN A 195 -10.18 0.28 -13.82
CA ASN A 195 -9.24 -0.78 -14.20
C ASN A 195 -8.95 -1.71 -13.03
N LEU A 196 -8.73 -1.16 -11.82
CA LEU A 196 -8.58 -1.93 -10.59
C LEU A 196 -9.82 -2.79 -10.32
N TYR A 197 -11.02 -2.22 -10.44
CA TYR A 197 -12.28 -2.96 -10.33
C TYR A 197 -12.35 -4.12 -11.33
N ASN A 198 -12.03 -3.90 -12.60
CA ASN A 198 -12.05 -4.94 -13.63
C ASN A 198 -11.03 -6.05 -13.34
N SER A 199 -9.85 -5.69 -12.84
CA SER A 199 -8.83 -6.65 -12.41
C SER A 199 -9.32 -7.51 -11.24
N MET A 200 -9.88 -6.89 -10.20
CA MET A 200 -10.46 -7.60 -9.04
C MET A 200 -11.66 -8.46 -9.45
N LYS A 201 -12.51 -7.96 -10.36
CA LYS A 201 -13.63 -8.73 -10.91
C LYS A 201 -13.14 -9.99 -11.62
N ALA A 202 -12.09 -9.90 -12.42
CA ALA A 202 -11.50 -11.06 -13.08
C ALA A 202 -10.93 -12.07 -12.07
N GLN A 203 -10.30 -11.61 -10.99
CA GLN A 203 -9.83 -12.47 -9.90
C GLN A 203 -10.98 -13.22 -9.22
N ILE A 204 -12.06 -12.53 -8.85
CA ILE A 204 -13.24 -13.16 -8.24
C ILE A 204 -13.92 -14.12 -9.22
N MET A 205 -13.94 -13.80 -10.52
CA MET A 205 -14.45 -14.73 -11.53
C MET A 205 -13.65 -16.03 -11.56
N MET A 206 -12.33 -15.97 -11.43
CA MET A 206 -11.48 -17.17 -11.31
C MET A 206 -11.77 -17.91 -10.00
N GLU A 207 -11.86 -17.22 -8.86
CA GLU A 207 -12.24 -17.85 -7.58
C GLU A 207 -13.55 -18.64 -7.70
N ILE A 208 -14.54 -18.07 -8.38
CA ILE A 208 -15.86 -18.69 -8.57
C ILE A 208 -15.82 -19.88 -9.55
N GLN A 209 -14.86 -19.93 -10.48
CA GLN A 209 -14.76 -21.03 -11.45
C GLN A 209 -14.47 -22.38 -10.79
N ASP A 210 -13.76 -22.39 -9.67
CA ASP A 210 -13.42 -23.61 -8.94
C ASP A 210 -14.55 -24.10 -8.02
N ILE A 211 -15.58 -23.26 -7.80
CA ILE A 211 -16.69 -23.55 -6.90
C ILE A 211 -17.82 -24.32 -7.60
N ASN A 212 -18.30 -25.40 -7.01
CA ASN A 212 -19.39 -26.18 -7.60
C ASN A 212 -20.73 -25.45 -7.56
N ARG A 213 -21.12 -24.91 -6.39
CA ARG A 213 -22.46 -24.35 -6.14
C ARG A 213 -22.39 -22.99 -5.46
N ILE A 214 -23.33 -22.11 -5.80
CA ILE A 214 -23.42 -20.74 -5.32
C ILE A 214 -24.87 -20.45 -4.94
N ALA A 215 -25.06 -19.78 -3.80
CA ALA A 215 -26.33 -19.16 -3.44
C ALA A 215 -26.27 -17.66 -3.76
N LEU A 216 -27.36 -17.12 -4.30
CA LEU A 216 -27.50 -15.69 -4.54
C LEU A 216 -28.48 -15.09 -3.55
N THR A 217 -28.22 -13.86 -3.13
CA THR A 217 -29.19 -13.03 -2.41
C THR A 217 -29.33 -11.72 -3.14
N THR A 218 -30.56 -11.26 -3.31
CA THR A 218 -30.82 -9.93 -3.87
C THR A 218 -31.63 -9.09 -2.90
N ASP A 219 -31.29 -7.81 -2.88
CA ASP A 219 -32.00 -6.79 -2.12
C ASP A 219 -32.26 -5.60 -3.04
N VAL A 220 -33.48 -5.08 -2.96
CA VAL A 220 -33.94 -3.90 -3.71
C VAL A 220 -34.39 -2.89 -2.68
N TRP A 221 -33.75 -1.72 -2.69
CA TRP A 221 -34.13 -0.62 -1.81
C TRP A 221 -34.12 0.70 -2.56
N THR A 222 -34.90 1.64 -2.05
CA THR A 222 -34.87 3.03 -2.51
C THR A 222 -34.06 3.84 -1.51
N SER A 223 -33.00 4.51 -1.96
CA SER A 223 -32.20 5.40 -1.10
C SER A 223 -32.99 6.66 -0.72
N SER A 224 -32.46 7.43 0.23
CA SER A 224 -33.12 8.65 0.76
C SER A 224 -33.39 9.72 -0.29
N ASN A 225 -32.60 9.75 -1.37
CA ASN A 225 -32.80 10.61 -2.54
C ASN A 225 -33.75 9.97 -3.58
N GLN A 226 -34.61 9.04 -3.18
CA GLN A 226 -35.61 8.37 -4.02
C GLN A 226 -35.03 7.58 -5.21
N THR A 227 -33.75 7.22 -5.15
CA THR A 227 -33.09 6.47 -6.21
C THR A 227 -33.11 4.97 -5.88
N PRO A 228 -33.73 4.12 -6.70
CA PRO A 228 -33.78 2.70 -6.46
C PRO A 228 -32.48 1.99 -6.86
N PHE A 229 -32.02 1.07 -6.02
CA PHE A 229 -30.85 0.24 -6.25
C PHE A 229 -31.19 -1.23 -6.05
N MET A 230 -30.51 -2.07 -6.83
CA MET A 230 -30.54 -3.52 -6.66
C MET A 230 -29.12 -4.02 -6.44
N VAL A 231 -28.93 -4.79 -5.39
CA VAL A 231 -27.70 -5.54 -5.15
C VAL A 231 -27.95 -7.02 -5.39
N ILE A 232 -26.96 -7.68 -5.97
CA ILE A 232 -26.90 -9.14 -6.09
C ILE A 232 -25.60 -9.57 -5.45
N THR A 233 -25.70 -10.39 -4.42
CA THR A 233 -24.57 -10.94 -3.68
C THR A 233 -24.52 -12.45 -3.88
N SER A 234 -23.33 -12.97 -4.15
CA SER A 234 -23.07 -14.40 -4.13
C SER A 234 -22.49 -14.84 -2.79
N HIS A 235 -22.87 -16.05 -2.41
CA HIS A 235 -22.40 -16.75 -1.23
C HIS A 235 -21.98 -18.15 -1.65
N PHE A 236 -20.77 -18.53 -1.28
CA PHE A 236 -20.21 -19.84 -1.58
C PHE A 236 -19.19 -20.25 -0.54
N ILE A 237 -18.89 -21.55 -0.47
CA ILE A 237 -17.90 -22.12 0.44
C ILE A 237 -16.65 -22.45 -0.38
N ASP A 238 -15.48 -21.97 0.05
CA ASP A 238 -14.21 -22.27 -0.61
C ASP A 238 -13.66 -23.67 -0.26
N SER A 239 -12.52 -24.04 -0.84
CA SER A 239 -11.84 -25.32 -0.58
C SER A 239 -11.44 -25.50 0.88
N ASP A 240 -11.23 -24.40 1.59
CA ASP A 240 -10.81 -24.36 3.00
C ASP A 240 -12.04 -24.30 3.94
N TRP A 241 -13.24 -24.57 3.41
CA TRP A 241 -14.51 -24.57 4.14
C TRP A 241 -14.91 -23.21 4.74
N ASN A 242 -14.44 -22.12 4.15
CA ASN A 242 -14.80 -20.77 4.57
C ASN A 242 -15.94 -20.21 3.70
N LEU A 243 -16.97 -19.67 4.37
CA LEU A 243 -18.03 -18.94 3.70
C LEU A 243 -17.48 -17.62 3.13
N LYS A 244 -17.49 -17.50 1.81
CA LYS A 244 -17.19 -16.26 1.08
C LYS A 244 -18.47 -15.57 0.67
N LYS A 245 -18.47 -14.26 0.85
CA LYS A 245 -19.49 -13.33 0.38
C LYS A 245 -18.86 -12.38 -0.64
N ARG A 246 -19.48 -12.24 -1.82
CA ARG A 246 -19.01 -11.33 -2.88
C ARG A 246 -20.20 -10.59 -3.48
N ILE A 247 -20.09 -9.28 -3.65
CA ILE A 247 -21.10 -8.50 -4.37
C ILE A 247 -20.83 -8.65 -5.87
N LEU A 248 -21.79 -9.21 -6.60
CA LEU A 248 -21.67 -9.45 -8.05
C LEU A 248 -22.17 -8.25 -8.86
N SER A 249 -23.20 -7.57 -8.36
CA SER A 249 -23.82 -6.44 -9.03
C SER A 249 -24.36 -5.47 -7.98
N PHE A 250 -24.07 -4.19 -8.20
CA PHE A 250 -24.67 -3.08 -7.47
C PHE A 250 -25.04 -2.04 -8.53
N LYS A 251 -26.32 -1.97 -8.91
CA LYS A 251 -26.77 -1.14 -10.04
C LYS A 251 -27.98 -0.32 -9.65
N HIS A 252 -28.08 0.86 -10.25
CA HIS A 252 -29.33 1.63 -10.27
C HIS A 252 -30.41 0.78 -10.96
N PHE A 253 -31.58 0.67 -10.32
CA PHE A 253 -32.65 -0.22 -10.78
C PHE A 253 -33.95 0.56 -10.95
N PRO A 254 -34.19 1.18 -12.11
CA PRO A 254 -35.32 2.08 -12.31
C PRO A 254 -36.67 1.37 -12.14
N THR A 255 -37.68 2.15 -11.75
CA THR A 255 -39.08 1.73 -11.70
C THR A 255 -39.56 1.37 -13.12
N PRO A 256 -40.37 0.30 -13.30
CA PRO A 256 -41.07 -0.47 -12.29
C PRO A 256 -40.29 -1.66 -11.71
N HIS A 257 -40.32 -1.81 -10.38
CA HIS A 257 -39.72 -2.93 -9.64
C HIS A 257 -40.55 -4.22 -9.75
N THR A 258 -40.82 -4.65 -10.97
CA THR A 258 -41.55 -5.90 -11.22
C THR A 258 -40.63 -7.10 -11.00
N GLY A 259 -41.22 -8.25 -10.65
CA GLY A 259 -40.45 -9.50 -10.57
C GLY A 259 -39.78 -9.89 -11.88
N LEU A 260 -40.34 -9.50 -13.03
CA LEU A 260 -39.73 -9.70 -14.34
C LEU A 260 -38.45 -8.87 -14.52
N ALA A 261 -38.47 -7.61 -14.09
CA ALA A 261 -37.28 -6.75 -14.14
C ALA A 261 -36.17 -7.27 -13.19
N ILE A 262 -36.55 -7.75 -12.01
CA ILE A 262 -35.64 -8.43 -11.06
C ILE A 262 -35.04 -9.68 -11.72
N ALA A 263 -35.87 -10.50 -12.36
CA ALA A 263 -35.43 -11.70 -13.06
C ALA A 263 -34.46 -11.40 -14.21
N GLU A 264 -34.72 -10.37 -15.00
CA GLU A 264 -33.84 -9.93 -16.08
C GLU A 264 -32.48 -9.46 -15.54
N GLN A 265 -32.48 -8.68 -14.46
CA GLN A 265 -31.24 -8.23 -13.83
C GLN A 265 -30.45 -9.40 -13.21
N LEU A 266 -31.12 -10.38 -12.62
CA LEU A 266 -30.51 -11.63 -12.13
C LEU A 266 -29.88 -12.42 -13.28
N LEU A 267 -30.64 -12.67 -14.36
CA LEU A 267 -30.15 -13.42 -15.52
C LEU A 267 -28.97 -12.71 -16.22
N THR A 268 -29.02 -11.39 -16.33
CA THR A 268 -27.93 -10.58 -16.87
C THR A 268 -26.68 -10.72 -16.02
N THR A 269 -26.83 -10.66 -14.69
CA THR A 269 -25.69 -10.85 -13.76
C THR A 269 -25.15 -12.27 -13.83
N ILE A 270 -26.01 -13.29 -13.88
CA ILE A 270 -25.60 -14.70 -14.05
C ILE A 270 -24.82 -14.89 -15.36
N ALA A 271 -25.25 -14.22 -16.43
CA ALA A 271 -24.58 -14.22 -17.73
C ALA A 271 -23.21 -13.54 -17.68
N GLU A 272 -23.15 -12.31 -17.15
CA GLU A 272 -21.94 -11.51 -17.01
C GLU A 272 -20.87 -12.27 -16.23
N TRP A 273 -21.27 -12.99 -15.18
CA TRP A 273 -20.37 -13.76 -14.30
C TRP A 273 -20.13 -15.20 -14.76
N LYS A 274 -20.79 -15.66 -15.84
CA LYS A 274 -20.68 -17.02 -16.39
C LYS A 274 -20.98 -18.13 -15.38
N ILE A 275 -21.98 -17.90 -14.51
CA ILE A 275 -22.32 -18.80 -13.38
C ILE A 275 -23.60 -19.62 -13.61
N TYR A 276 -24.06 -19.75 -14.86
CA TYR A 276 -25.29 -20.50 -15.21
C TYR A 276 -25.36 -21.90 -14.58
N ASN A 277 -24.24 -22.61 -14.51
CA ASN A 277 -24.17 -24.00 -14.01
C ASN A 277 -23.95 -24.12 -12.49
N LYS A 278 -23.88 -23.00 -11.79
CA LYS A 278 -23.45 -22.95 -10.38
C LYS A 278 -24.55 -22.46 -9.45
N VAL A 279 -25.55 -21.73 -9.94
CA VAL A 279 -26.62 -21.16 -9.09
C VAL A 279 -27.56 -22.25 -8.59
N SER A 280 -27.58 -22.46 -7.27
CA SER A 280 -28.46 -23.44 -6.61
C SER A 280 -29.69 -22.81 -5.97
N PHE A 281 -29.52 -21.66 -5.32
CA PHE A 281 -30.55 -21.00 -4.53
C PHE A 281 -30.52 -19.50 -4.76
N ILE A 282 -31.68 -18.85 -4.73
CA ILE A 282 -31.82 -17.40 -4.76
C ILE A 282 -32.73 -16.98 -3.61
N THR A 283 -32.21 -16.10 -2.76
CA THR A 283 -33.00 -15.43 -1.71
C THR A 283 -33.41 -14.04 -2.17
N VAL A 284 -34.71 -13.74 -2.08
CA VAL A 284 -35.33 -12.45 -2.39
C VAL A 284 -36.19 -12.00 -1.20
N ASP A 285 -36.64 -10.75 -1.21
CA ASP A 285 -37.66 -10.29 -0.27
C ASP A 285 -39.03 -10.95 -0.56
N ASN A 286 -39.94 -10.93 0.42
CA ASN A 286 -41.18 -11.71 0.39
C ASN A 286 -42.30 -11.03 -0.43
N ALA A 287 -41.95 -10.35 -1.52
CA ALA A 287 -42.92 -9.73 -2.41
C ALA A 287 -43.48 -10.75 -3.41
N LEU A 288 -44.81 -10.85 -3.53
CA LEU A 288 -45.49 -11.79 -4.43
C LEU A 288 -45.01 -11.69 -5.90
N ALA A 289 -44.60 -10.50 -6.33
CA ALA A 289 -44.06 -10.30 -7.67
C ALA A 289 -42.81 -11.16 -7.94
N ASN A 290 -42.02 -11.46 -6.91
CA ASN A 290 -40.77 -12.21 -7.04
C ASN A 290 -40.98 -13.69 -7.38
N ASP A 291 -42.11 -14.28 -7.00
CA ASP A 291 -42.41 -15.69 -7.31
C ASP A 291 -42.42 -15.93 -8.82
N VAL A 292 -43.11 -15.06 -9.56
CA VAL A 292 -43.18 -15.11 -11.03
C VAL A 292 -41.80 -14.85 -11.65
N GLY A 293 -41.04 -13.90 -11.09
CA GLY A 293 -39.69 -13.58 -11.53
C GLY A 293 -38.73 -14.77 -11.37
N LEU A 294 -38.70 -15.38 -10.20
CA LEU A 294 -37.82 -16.52 -9.91
C LEU A 294 -38.24 -17.80 -10.63
N ALA A 295 -39.53 -18.01 -10.86
CA ALA A 295 -40.00 -19.10 -11.73
C ALA A 295 -39.41 -18.97 -13.14
N ARG A 296 -39.39 -17.76 -13.71
CA ARG A 296 -38.72 -17.47 -14.99
C ARG A 296 -37.22 -17.73 -14.93
N VAL A 297 -36.52 -17.26 -13.90
CA VAL A 297 -35.08 -17.52 -13.74
C VAL A 297 -34.82 -19.02 -13.68
N CYS A 298 -35.60 -19.76 -12.89
CA CYS A 298 -35.47 -21.22 -12.76
C CYS A 298 -35.70 -21.93 -14.11
N SER A 299 -36.70 -21.52 -14.88
CA SER A 299 -36.95 -22.07 -16.23
C SER A 299 -35.75 -21.85 -17.15
N VAL A 300 -35.23 -20.62 -17.21
CA VAL A 300 -34.08 -20.30 -18.07
C VAL A 300 -32.83 -21.06 -17.65
N LEU A 301 -32.62 -21.26 -16.34
CA LEU A 301 -31.51 -22.09 -15.85
C LEU A 301 -31.71 -23.56 -16.22
N LYS A 302 -32.93 -24.10 -16.15
CA LYS A 302 -33.19 -25.49 -16.59
C LYS A 302 -32.90 -25.69 -18.08
N ASP A 303 -33.19 -24.70 -18.91
CA ASP A 303 -33.00 -24.79 -20.36
C ASP A 303 -31.52 -24.58 -20.77
N ARG A 304 -30.82 -23.67 -20.09
CA ARG A 304 -29.46 -23.23 -20.49
C ARG A 304 -28.33 -23.83 -19.68
N SER A 305 -28.62 -24.41 -18.52
CA SER A 305 -27.60 -24.97 -17.64
C SER A 305 -27.40 -26.47 -17.91
N SER A 306 -26.14 -26.90 -17.95
CA SER A 306 -25.79 -28.32 -17.92
C SER A 306 -25.91 -28.96 -16.52
N ALA A 307 -26.11 -28.15 -15.47
CA ALA A 307 -26.23 -28.58 -14.08
C ALA A 307 -27.38 -27.82 -13.40
N PRO A 308 -28.64 -28.06 -13.82
CA PRO A 308 -29.79 -27.27 -13.39
C PRO A 308 -30.03 -27.35 -11.88
N PRO A 309 -30.83 -26.42 -11.31
CA PRO A 309 -31.16 -26.43 -9.89
C PRO A 309 -31.71 -27.78 -9.43
N GLU A 310 -31.16 -28.28 -8.33
CA GLU A 310 -31.49 -29.59 -7.77
C GLU A 310 -32.97 -29.67 -7.36
N MET A 311 -33.49 -30.90 -7.27
CA MET A 311 -34.88 -31.19 -6.90
C MET A 311 -35.91 -30.44 -7.74
N ASN A 312 -35.64 -30.27 -9.05
CA ASN A 312 -36.48 -29.52 -9.98
C ASN A 312 -36.71 -28.05 -9.58
N GLY A 313 -35.83 -27.47 -8.76
CA GLY A 313 -35.96 -26.10 -8.26
C GLY A 313 -36.96 -25.91 -7.13
N LYS A 314 -37.41 -26.99 -6.46
CA LYS A 314 -38.33 -26.89 -5.29
C LYS A 314 -37.83 -25.95 -4.20
N PHE A 315 -36.51 -25.88 -4.02
CA PHE A 315 -35.87 -25.01 -3.01
C PHE A 315 -35.16 -23.81 -3.63
N PHE A 316 -35.35 -23.56 -4.93
CA PHE A 316 -34.63 -22.51 -5.66
C PHE A 316 -34.96 -21.11 -5.14
N HIS A 317 -36.20 -20.89 -4.71
CA HIS A 317 -36.64 -19.65 -4.09
C HIS A 317 -36.63 -19.80 -2.55
N VAL A 318 -35.89 -18.91 -1.88
CA VAL A 318 -35.90 -18.77 -0.43
C VAL A 318 -36.38 -17.37 -0.06
N CYS A 319 -37.35 -17.26 0.84
CA CYS A 319 -37.81 -15.95 1.34
C CYS A 319 -36.83 -15.38 2.36
N CYS A 320 -36.64 -14.06 2.35
CA CYS A 320 -35.83 -13.39 3.35
C CYS A 320 -36.42 -13.51 4.78
N ALA A 321 -35.73 -14.26 5.66
CA ALA A 321 -36.17 -14.45 7.05
C ALA A 321 -36.29 -13.13 7.84
N ALA A 322 -35.38 -12.17 7.62
CA ALA A 322 -35.45 -10.86 8.26
C ALA A 322 -36.71 -10.09 7.84
N HIS A 323 -37.14 -10.23 6.57
CA HIS A 323 -38.38 -9.64 6.10
C HIS A 323 -39.59 -10.31 6.77
N VAL A 324 -39.59 -11.64 6.90
CA VAL A 324 -40.64 -12.38 7.61
C VAL A 324 -40.75 -11.93 9.08
N ILE A 325 -39.62 -11.82 9.78
CA ILE A 325 -39.59 -11.31 11.16
C ILE A 325 -40.15 -9.89 11.23
N ASN A 326 -39.77 -9.01 10.30
CA ASN A 326 -40.30 -7.65 10.23
C ASN A 326 -41.82 -7.63 10.00
N LEU A 327 -42.36 -8.55 9.19
CA LEU A 327 -43.81 -8.69 9.01
C LEU A 327 -44.49 -9.12 10.31
N ILE A 328 -43.93 -10.11 11.03
CA ILE A 328 -44.44 -10.57 12.33
C ILE A 328 -44.46 -9.41 13.34
N VAL A 329 -43.35 -8.67 13.44
CA VAL A 329 -43.24 -7.51 14.35
C VAL A 329 -44.22 -6.41 13.97
N LYS A 330 -44.36 -6.09 12.68
CA LYS A 330 -45.34 -5.09 12.21
C LYS A 330 -46.76 -5.50 12.55
N ASP A 331 -47.09 -6.78 12.38
CA ASP A 331 -48.42 -7.29 12.70
C ASP A 331 -48.71 -7.22 14.20
N GLY A 332 -47.77 -7.67 15.04
CA GLY A 332 -47.88 -7.52 16.50
C GLY A 332 -47.99 -6.06 16.95
N LEU A 333 -47.23 -5.15 16.33
CA LEU A 333 -47.30 -3.73 16.64
C LEU A 333 -48.67 -3.12 16.35
N LYS A 334 -49.42 -3.57 15.34
CA LYS A 334 -50.78 -3.04 15.06
C LYS A 334 -51.69 -3.10 16.29
N HIS A 335 -51.54 -4.12 17.13
CA HIS A 335 -52.32 -4.27 18.36
C HIS A 335 -51.86 -3.33 19.49
N VAL A 336 -50.62 -2.85 19.45
CA VAL A 336 -50.00 -2.02 20.50
C VAL A 336 -49.91 -0.54 20.09
N LEU A 337 -50.07 -0.22 18.79
CA LEU A 337 -49.96 1.13 18.23
C LEU A 337 -50.86 2.13 18.97
N GLY A 338 -52.10 1.77 19.27
CA GLY A 338 -53.02 2.67 19.99
C GLY A 338 -52.52 3.09 21.39
N SER A 339 -51.73 2.25 22.07
CA SER A 339 -51.10 2.61 23.35
C SER A 339 -49.84 3.45 23.13
N ILE A 340 -49.07 3.12 22.11
CA ILE A 340 -47.84 3.86 21.74
C ILE A 340 -48.19 5.29 21.32
N ASP A 341 -49.23 5.47 20.50
CA ASP A 341 -49.64 6.79 20.01
C ASP A 341 -50.17 7.65 21.15
N LYS A 342 -50.96 7.11 22.08
CA LYS A 342 -51.36 7.82 23.31
C LYS A 342 -50.16 8.29 24.15
N ILE A 343 -49.12 7.46 24.29
CA ILE A 343 -47.89 7.84 25.01
C ILE A 343 -47.11 8.92 24.24
N ARG A 344 -47.09 8.84 22.90
CA ARG A 344 -46.43 9.84 22.06
C ARG A 344 -47.12 11.20 22.12
N ASP A 345 -48.44 11.22 22.14
CA ASP A 345 -49.22 12.45 22.15
C ASP A 345 -49.19 13.13 23.53
N ALA A 346 -48.81 12.39 24.59
CA ALA A 346 -48.68 12.88 25.95
C ALA A 346 -47.31 13.53 26.28
N VAL A 347 -46.32 13.45 25.36
CA VAL A 347 -44.95 13.99 25.53
C VAL A 347 -44.65 15.00 24.44
#